data_AF-A0A969SBQ6-F1
#
_entry.id   AF-A0A969SBQ6-F1
#
_cell.length_a   1.000
_cell.length_b   1.000
_cell.length_c   1.000
_cell.angle_alpha   90.00
_cell.angle_beta   90.00
_cell.angle_gamma   90.00
#
_symmetry.space_group_name_H-M   'P 1'
#
loop_
_entity.id
_entity.type
_entity.pdbx_description
1 polymer ?
#
loop_
_entity_poly.entity_id
_entity_poly.type
_entity_poly.pdbx_seq_one_letter_code
_entity_poly.pdbx_strand_id
1 'polypeptide(L)'
;MSTKYYKSIPLALNECFVVGGLGIQSSRDLLITAIKREELIEKLSYFVSERTDDEVRSYFFHDKKVAAYSSGDTRQWSLSKARKLLRNKRWQDKITTWLYRPFDVRPILFDSDMVDWPRPEVSRHLLPSNLAMLANRQTKEDFGAFVADSLVERKIAAVYDASTAFPLWHYPDVTDDLLNESTAERQPNFSLQFIAEIKTKLGRATPEQIFYYIYAILYSPGYRTRYAEFLKRDFPRVPITSDKPLFTKLAKLGERLVALHLMKGDTDEISRFPIAGSNEVIKVEFKAAAQAELEPANTSITKATHTISTKSAQMDTGRVYINADQYFDDVPNIVWEYHIGGYQVCKKWLKDRKGRQLSYDDIKHYHGIVASLAETIELQNKIDDAIPSWPLE
;
A
#
# COMPACT_ATOMS: atom_id res chain seq x y z
N MET A 1 -31.03 -13.32 -5.90
CA MET A 1 -31.23 -11.87 -6.14
C MET A 1 -29.91 -11.10 -6.25
N SER A 2 -28.94 -11.28 -5.34
CA SER A 2 -27.61 -10.60 -5.38
C SER A 2 -26.89 -10.65 -6.74
N THR A 3 -26.82 -11.82 -7.39
CA THR A 3 -26.13 -12.01 -8.68
C THR A 3 -26.73 -11.20 -9.84
N LYS A 4 -28.06 -11.04 -9.88
CA LYS A 4 -28.74 -10.31 -10.97
C LYS A 4 -28.47 -8.81 -10.83
N TYR A 5 -28.43 -8.31 -9.60
CA TYR A 5 -28.14 -6.90 -9.34
C TYR A 5 -26.65 -6.56 -9.49
N TYR A 6 -25.73 -7.41 -9.03
CA TYR A 6 -24.31 -7.14 -9.22
C TYR A 6 -23.97 -6.95 -10.71
N LYS A 7 -24.55 -7.79 -11.57
CA LYS A 7 -24.42 -7.66 -13.03
C LYS A 7 -25.16 -6.46 -13.63
N SER A 8 -26.13 -5.86 -12.94
CA SER A 8 -26.82 -4.65 -13.41
C SER A 8 -26.06 -3.36 -13.08
N ILE A 9 -25.07 -3.40 -12.17
CA ILE A 9 -24.14 -2.27 -12.00
C ILE A 9 -23.33 -2.17 -13.30
N PRO A 10 -23.40 -1.05 -14.04
CA PRO A 10 -22.97 -1.02 -15.43
C PRO A 10 -21.46 -1.21 -15.59
N LEU A 11 -20.67 -0.59 -14.72
CA LEU A 11 -19.22 -0.47 -14.87
C LEU A 11 -18.46 -1.20 -13.77
N ALA A 12 -17.53 -2.05 -14.19
CA ALA A 12 -16.44 -2.55 -13.36
C ALA A 12 -15.37 -1.46 -13.15
N LEU A 13 -14.57 -1.60 -12.11
CA LEU A 13 -13.55 -0.63 -11.73
C LEU A 13 -12.61 -0.28 -12.88
N ASN A 14 -12.16 -1.27 -13.64
CA ASN A 14 -11.28 -1.05 -14.79
C ASN A 14 -11.97 -0.33 -15.96
N GLU A 15 -13.30 -0.32 -16.01
CA GLU A 15 -14.09 0.38 -17.04
C GLU A 15 -14.40 1.82 -16.59
N CYS A 16 -14.23 2.14 -15.30
CA CYS A 16 -14.36 3.49 -14.76
C CYS A 16 -13.18 4.40 -15.15
N PHE A 17 -12.00 3.84 -15.43
CA PHE A 17 -10.77 4.58 -15.73
C PHE A 17 -10.33 4.39 -17.18
N VAL A 18 -9.64 5.39 -17.75
CA VAL A 18 -9.05 5.28 -19.10
C VAL A 18 -7.70 4.56 -19.04
N VAL A 19 -6.88 4.93 -18.06
CA VAL A 19 -5.58 4.34 -17.79
C VAL A 19 -5.65 3.48 -16.53
N GLY A 20 -5.26 2.22 -16.69
CA GLY A 20 -5.07 1.30 -15.59
C GLY A 20 -4.12 0.19 -16.02
N GLY A 21 -3.24 -0.24 -15.11
CA GLY A 21 -2.25 -1.26 -15.45
C GLY A 21 -1.56 -1.82 -14.22
N LEU A 22 -0.75 -2.86 -14.42
CA LEU A 22 -0.06 -3.51 -13.32
C LEU A 22 1.03 -2.62 -12.73
N GLY A 23 1.31 -2.81 -11.44
CA GLY A 23 2.48 -2.21 -10.80
C GLY A 23 3.82 -2.74 -11.34
N ILE A 24 4.88 -2.03 -10.96
CA ILE A 24 6.27 -2.28 -11.37
C ILE A 24 6.71 -3.66 -10.89
N GLN A 25 7.45 -4.38 -11.75
CA GLN A 25 8.14 -5.61 -11.37
C GLN A 25 9.64 -5.39 -11.49
N SER A 26 10.34 -5.40 -10.35
CA SER A 26 11.80 -5.25 -10.30
C SER A 26 12.53 -6.52 -10.73
N SER A 27 11.99 -7.69 -10.36
CA SER A 27 12.65 -9.01 -10.33
C SER A 27 13.98 -9.05 -9.53
N ARG A 28 14.36 -7.94 -8.87
CA ARG A 28 15.70 -7.68 -8.31
C ARG A 28 15.65 -6.83 -7.04
N ASP A 29 14.61 -7.01 -6.22
CA ASP A 29 14.41 -6.26 -4.97
C ASP A 29 15.65 -6.21 -4.07
N LEU A 30 16.38 -7.33 -4.00
CA LEU A 30 17.63 -7.46 -3.25
C LEU A 30 18.69 -6.43 -3.65
N LEU A 31 18.64 -5.87 -4.85
CA LEU A 31 19.61 -4.90 -5.35
C LEU A 31 19.03 -3.49 -5.41
N ILE A 32 17.82 -3.32 -5.96
CA ILE A 32 17.33 -2.01 -6.40
C ILE A 32 16.40 -1.30 -5.40
N THR A 33 16.09 -1.93 -4.26
CA THR A 33 15.35 -1.30 -3.15
C THR A 33 16.01 -1.66 -1.81
N ALA A 34 15.71 -0.88 -0.78
CA ALA A 34 16.12 -1.12 0.60
C ALA A 34 15.07 -0.51 1.55
N ILE A 35 15.20 -0.70 2.87
CA ILE A 35 14.29 -0.03 3.82
C ILE A 35 14.62 1.46 3.93
N LYS A 36 15.92 1.78 4.01
CA LYS A 36 16.41 3.15 4.11
C LYS A 36 17.13 3.58 2.83
N ARG A 37 17.13 4.89 2.55
CA ARG A 37 17.71 5.44 1.32
C ARG A 37 19.23 5.27 1.32
N GLU A 38 19.85 5.45 2.47
CA GLU A 38 21.29 5.34 2.69
C GLU A 38 21.77 3.93 2.37
N GLU A 39 21.04 2.91 2.85
CA GLU A 39 21.32 1.50 2.54
C GLU A 39 21.22 1.21 1.04
N LEU A 40 20.23 1.78 0.36
CA LEU A 40 20.13 1.61 -1.09
C LEU A 40 21.33 2.25 -1.80
N ILE A 41 21.74 3.44 -1.38
CA ILE A 41 22.91 4.13 -1.94
C ILE A 41 24.19 3.33 -1.69
N GLU A 42 24.40 2.81 -0.48
CA GLU A 42 25.54 1.96 -0.15
C GLU A 42 25.57 0.69 -1.01
N LYS A 43 24.42 0.00 -1.13
CA LYS A 43 24.28 -1.20 -1.97
C LYS A 43 24.61 -0.90 -3.42
N LEU A 44 24.04 0.17 -3.98
CA LEU A 44 24.28 0.54 -5.37
C LEU A 44 25.71 1.02 -5.59
N SER A 45 26.32 1.70 -4.62
CA SER A 45 27.73 2.12 -4.67
C SER A 45 28.66 0.91 -4.67
N TYR A 46 28.38 -0.10 -3.82
CA TYR A 46 29.07 -1.40 -3.87
C TYR A 46 28.87 -2.07 -5.24
N PHE A 47 27.64 -2.04 -5.76
CA PHE A 47 27.31 -2.62 -7.06
C PHE A 47 27.96 -1.89 -8.25
N VAL A 48 28.30 -0.61 -8.17
CA VAL A 48 29.01 0.08 -9.27
C VAL A 48 30.51 0.26 -9.00
N SER A 49 31.02 -0.17 -7.85
CA SER A 49 32.44 -0.10 -7.49
C SER A 49 33.36 -0.87 -8.43
N GLU A 50 34.66 -0.58 -8.38
CA GLU A 50 35.73 -1.24 -9.17
C GLU A 50 35.99 -2.72 -8.84
N ARG A 51 35.14 -3.35 -8.03
CA ARG A 51 35.18 -4.80 -7.77
C ARG A 51 35.00 -5.62 -9.04
N THR A 52 35.42 -6.86 -8.98
CA THR A 52 35.12 -7.86 -10.01
C THR A 52 33.63 -8.24 -9.98
N ASP A 53 33.12 -8.74 -11.10
CA ASP A 53 31.75 -9.22 -11.16
C ASP A 53 31.51 -10.39 -10.21
N ASP A 54 32.52 -11.25 -9.98
CA ASP A 54 32.43 -12.40 -9.08
C ASP A 54 32.33 -12.01 -7.61
N GLU A 55 33.07 -10.99 -7.17
CA GLU A 55 32.94 -10.42 -5.82
C GLU A 55 31.53 -9.87 -5.59
N VAL A 56 30.95 -9.22 -6.62
CA VAL A 56 29.62 -8.62 -6.51
C VAL A 56 28.53 -9.68 -6.60
N ARG A 57 28.71 -10.73 -7.39
CA ARG A 57 27.84 -11.91 -7.38
C ARG A 57 27.84 -12.58 -6.02
N SER A 58 29.02 -12.76 -5.43
CA SER A 58 29.15 -13.36 -4.10
C SER A 58 28.47 -12.51 -3.03
N TYR A 59 28.55 -11.18 -3.13
CA TYR A 59 27.89 -10.30 -2.17
C TYR A 59 26.35 -10.32 -2.26
N PHE A 60 25.77 -10.24 -3.46
CA PHE A 60 24.31 -10.10 -3.62
C PHE A 60 23.56 -11.40 -3.90
N PHE A 61 24.25 -12.43 -4.39
CA PHE A 61 23.63 -13.62 -4.99
C PHE A 61 24.27 -14.94 -4.52
N HIS A 62 24.96 -14.98 -3.38
CA HIS A 62 25.65 -16.18 -2.87
C HIS A 62 24.76 -17.43 -2.80
N ASP A 63 23.46 -17.28 -2.54
CA ASP A 63 22.51 -18.40 -2.41
C ASP A 63 21.77 -18.77 -3.70
N LYS A 64 22.04 -18.11 -4.84
CA LYS A 64 21.32 -18.35 -6.09
C LYS A 64 22.21 -19.03 -7.12
N LYS A 65 22.19 -20.35 -7.19
CA LYS A 65 22.71 -21.11 -8.35
C LYS A 65 21.57 -21.38 -9.33
N VAL A 66 21.66 -20.82 -10.53
CA VAL A 66 20.77 -21.16 -11.65
C VAL A 66 21.58 -22.03 -12.60
N ALA A 67 21.09 -23.21 -12.96
CA ALA A 67 21.87 -24.21 -13.72
C ALA A 67 22.34 -23.73 -15.11
N ALA A 68 21.69 -22.69 -15.68
CA ALA A 68 21.96 -22.19 -17.02
C ALA A 68 22.65 -20.81 -17.08
N TYR A 69 22.81 -20.11 -15.95
CA TYR A 69 23.34 -18.74 -15.90
C TYR A 69 24.16 -18.49 -14.64
N SER A 70 25.12 -17.56 -14.73
CA SER A 70 25.86 -17.09 -13.54
C SER A 70 24.92 -16.50 -12.49
N SER A 71 25.26 -16.63 -11.21
CA SER A 71 24.43 -16.19 -10.08
C SER A 71 23.99 -14.73 -10.21
N GLY A 72 22.69 -14.49 -10.31
CA GLY A 72 22.09 -13.17 -10.50
C GLY A 72 21.73 -12.81 -11.94
N ASP A 73 22.22 -13.54 -12.94
CA ASP A 73 21.87 -13.32 -14.34
C ASP A 73 20.58 -14.06 -14.72
N THR A 74 19.90 -13.52 -15.73
CA THR A 74 18.76 -14.15 -16.40
C THR A 74 18.96 -14.08 -17.91
N ARG A 75 18.10 -14.75 -18.68
CA ARG A 75 18.14 -14.67 -20.15
C ARG A 75 18.10 -13.23 -20.69
N GLN A 76 17.40 -12.33 -19.99
CA GLN A 76 17.16 -10.95 -20.44
C GLN A 76 18.03 -9.91 -19.71
N TRP A 77 18.81 -10.32 -18.70
CA TRP A 77 19.58 -9.39 -17.88
C TRP A 77 20.92 -10.00 -17.44
N SER A 78 21.98 -9.21 -17.58
CA SER A 78 23.32 -9.58 -17.14
C SER A 78 23.87 -8.54 -16.17
N LEU A 79 24.38 -9.03 -15.04
CA LEU A 79 25.00 -8.23 -13.99
C LEU A 79 26.16 -7.38 -14.53
N SER A 80 27.04 -7.98 -15.34
CA SER A 80 28.19 -7.29 -15.92
C SER A 80 27.76 -6.09 -16.77
N LYS A 81 26.78 -6.32 -17.67
CA LYS A 81 26.23 -5.27 -18.53
C LYS A 81 25.55 -4.17 -17.71
N ALA A 82 24.75 -4.54 -16.73
CA ALA A 82 24.03 -3.60 -15.87
C ALA A 82 25.01 -2.72 -15.06
N ARG A 83 26.08 -3.31 -14.49
CA ARG A 83 27.15 -2.58 -13.79
C ARG A 83 27.80 -1.54 -14.70
N LYS A 84 28.21 -1.95 -15.91
CA LYS A 84 28.84 -1.07 -16.89
C LYS A 84 27.93 0.09 -17.29
N LEU A 85 26.64 -0.17 -17.53
CA LEU A 85 25.67 0.88 -17.87
C LEU A 85 25.45 1.83 -16.70
N LEU A 86 25.25 1.31 -15.49
CA LEU A 86 24.93 2.11 -14.33
C LEU A 86 26.10 3.01 -13.89
N ARG A 87 27.36 2.56 -14.04
CA ARG A 87 28.56 3.39 -13.82
C ARG A 87 28.60 4.65 -14.68
N ASN A 88 28.05 4.58 -15.89
CA ASN A 88 28.02 5.69 -16.84
C ASN A 88 26.78 6.59 -16.69
N LYS A 89 25.94 6.36 -15.68
CA LYS A 89 24.72 7.12 -15.42
C LYS A 89 24.83 7.87 -14.10
N ARG A 90 24.11 9.00 -14.02
CA ARG A 90 23.78 9.65 -12.75
C ARG A 90 22.65 8.89 -12.05
N TRP A 91 22.94 7.69 -11.58
CA TRP A 91 21.92 6.77 -11.05
C TRP A 91 21.28 7.27 -9.75
N GLN A 92 21.97 8.08 -8.96
CA GLN A 92 21.43 8.67 -7.73
C GLN A 92 20.19 9.54 -8.00
N ASP A 93 20.17 10.25 -9.14
CA ASP A 93 19.06 11.11 -9.56
C ASP A 93 17.81 10.29 -9.93
N LYS A 94 17.97 8.99 -10.16
CA LYS A 94 16.88 8.05 -10.48
C LYS A 94 16.37 7.32 -9.25
N ILE A 95 16.88 7.64 -8.06
CA ILE A 95 16.36 7.08 -6.81
C ILE A 95 15.15 7.87 -6.36
N THR A 96 13.99 7.22 -6.43
CA THR A 96 12.71 7.74 -5.97
C THR A 96 12.12 6.81 -4.91
N THR A 97 10.85 6.97 -4.55
CA THR A 97 10.11 6.08 -3.66
C THR A 97 9.05 5.29 -4.40
N TRP A 98 8.74 4.12 -3.86
CA TRP A 98 7.59 3.34 -4.28
C TRP A 98 6.89 2.74 -3.06
N LEU A 99 5.59 2.52 -3.19
CA LEU A 99 4.84 1.69 -2.27
C LEU A 99 5.22 0.23 -2.52
N TYR A 100 6.04 -0.33 -1.63
CA TYR A 100 6.47 -1.71 -1.71
C TYR A 100 5.35 -2.65 -1.24
N ARG A 101 4.77 -2.37 -0.07
CA ARG A 101 3.63 -3.09 0.53
C ARG A 101 2.70 -2.08 1.22
N PRO A 102 1.48 -2.45 1.63
CA PRO A 102 0.60 -1.53 2.35
C PRO A 102 1.33 -0.92 3.55
N PHE A 103 1.31 0.42 3.63
CA PHE A 103 2.04 1.22 4.63
C PHE A 103 3.56 1.04 4.67
N ASP A 104 4.18 0.48 3.63
CA ASP A 104 5.64 0.29 3.55
C ASP A 104 6.16 0.92 2.26
N VAL A 105 6.45 2.21 2.35
CA VAL A 105 7.07 3.00 1.29
C VAL A 105 8.59 2.87 1.41
N ARG A 106 9.24 2.50 0.30
CA ARG A 106 10.68 2.25 0.27
C ARG A 106 11.35 3.06 -0.84
N PRO A 107 12.64 3.38 -0.70
CA PRO A 107 13.43 3.88 -1.82
C PRO A 107 13.62 2.80 -2.90
N ILE A 108 13.59 3.21 -4.16
CA ILE A 108 13.88 2.36 -5.32
C ILE A 108 14.76 3.10 -6.33
N LEU A 109 15.72 2.40 -6.93
CA LEU A 109 16.37 2.83 -8.17
C LEU A 109 15.44 2.52 -9.36
N PHE A 110 14.74 3.54 -9.86
CA PHE A 110 13.84 3.40 -11.00
C PHE A 110 14.58 3.68 -12.31
N ASP A 111 15.30 2.67 -12.81
CA ASP A 111 16.03 2.72 -14.08
C ASP A 111 15.66 1.51 -14.96
N SER A 112 15.39 1.74 -16.24
CA SER A 112 14.96 0.71 -17.20
C SER A 112 15.99 -0.41 -17.42
N ASP A 113 17.27 -0.18 -17.14
CA ASP A 113 18.31 -1.23 -17.21
C ASP A 113 18.39 -2.09 -15.95
N MET A 114 17.71 -1.67 -14.87
CA MET A 114 17.74 -2.31 -13.55
C MET A 114 16.38 -2.91 -13.18
N VAL A 115 15.28 -2.31 -13.66
CA VAL A 115 13.91 -2.75 -13.46
C VAL A 115 13.46 -3.64 -14.62
N ASP A 116 12.89 -4.80 -14.32
CA ASP A 116 12.47 -5.79 -15.32
C ASP A 116 11.25 -5.32 -16.14
N TRP A 117 10.22 -4.81 -15.45
CA TRP A 117 9.02 -4.26 -16.07
C TRP A 117 8.68 -2.91 -15.42
N PRO A 118 9.14 -1.79 -16.01
CA PRO A 118 8.91 -0.45 -15.45
C PRO A 118 7.48 0.04 -15.61
N ARG A 119 6.68 -0.58 -16.48
CA ARG A 119 5.26 -0.26 -16.72
C ARG A 119 5.01 1.22 -17.06
N PRO A 120 5.68 1.77 -18.09
CA PRO A 120 5.54 3.19 -18.46
C PRO A 120 4.09 3.60 -18.73
N GLU A 121 3.23 2.67 -19.14
CA GLU A 121 1.78 2.86 -19.31
C GLU A 121 1.07 3.35 -18.03
N VAL A 122 1.65 3.13 -16.84
CA VAL A 122 1.12 3.58 -15.55
C VAL A 122 2.14 4.42 -14.80
N SER A 123 3.40 3.97 -14.72
CA SER A 123 4.43 4.58 -13.86
C SER A 123 4.67 6.05 -14.20
N ARG A 124 4.57 6.43 -15.49
CA ARG A 124 4.74 7.82 -15.93
C ARG A 124 3.73 8.77 -15.29
N HIS A 125 2.52 8.27 -15.01
CA HIS A 125 1.45 9.04 -14.39
C HIS A 125 1.63 9.16 -12.87
N LEU A 126 2.49 8.34 -12.27
CA LEU A 126 2.74 8.32 -10.82
C LEU A 126 4.02 9.06 -10.42
N LEU A 127 4.96 9.24 -11.35
CA LEU A 127 6.20 10.00 -11.10
C LEU A 127 5.96 11.44 -10.62
N PRO A 128 4.98 12.21 -11.13
CA PRO A 128 4.71 13.58 -10.67
C PRO A 128 4.02 13.71 -9.31
N SER A 129 3.98 12.65 -8.48
CA SER A 129 3.15 12.55 -7.26
C SER A 129 1.65 12.64 -7.59
N ASN A 130 1.03 11.48 -7.73
CA ASN A 130 -0.36 11.36 -8.18
C ASN A 130 -1.05 10.24 -7.41
N LEU A 131 -2.29 10.49 -6.99
CA LEU A 131 -3.10 9.47 -6.33
C LEU A 131 -3.37 8.31 -7.29
N ALA A 132 -3.30 7.09 -6.77
CA ALA A 132 -3.61 5.89 -7.52
C ALA A 132 -4.36 4.91 -6.64
N MET A 133 -5.52 4.46 -7.13
CA MET A 133 -6.26 3.40 -6.48
C MET A 133 -5.70 2.06 -6.93
N LEU A 134 -5.47 1.18 -5.97
CA LEU A 134 -4.93 -0.15 -6.17
C LEU A 134 -6.02 -1.17 -5.90
N ALA A 135 -6.24 -2.08 -6.84
CA ALA A 135 -7.15 -3.20 -6.65
C ALA A 135 -6.65 -4.43 -7.40
N ASN A 136 -6.93 -5.61 -6.86
CA ASN A 136 -6.73 -6.87 -7.56
C ASN A 136 -7.89 -7.13 -8.53
N ARG A 137 -7.57 -7.71 -9.70
CA ARG A 137 -8.60 -8.23 -10.62
C ARG A 137 -9.17 -9.55 -10.12
N GLN A 138 -8.28 -10.44 -9.69
CA GLN A 138 -8.61 -11.79 -9.25
C GLN A 138 -7.78 -12.12 -8.03
N THR A 139 -8.35 -12.89 -7.12
CA THR A 139 -7.58 -13.38 -5.99
C THR A 139 -8.10 -14.69 -5.43
N LYS A 140 -7.18 -15.46 -4.86
CA LYS A 140 -7.47 -16.64 -4.05
C LYS A 140 -7.71 -16.29 -2.57
N GLU A 141 -7.36 -15.07 -2.18
CA GLU A 141 -7.49 -14.53 -0.83
C GLU A 141 -8.76 -13.66 -0.76
N ASP A 142 -8.87 -12.80 0.25
CA ASP A 142 -9.93 -11.81 0.30
C ASP A 142 -9.63 -10.61 -0.60
N PHE A 143 -10.68 -9.93 -1.05
CA PHE A 143 -10.55 -8.76 -1.90
C PHE A 143 -9.78 -7.65 -1.18
N GLY A 144 -8.81 -7.05 -1.87
CA GLY A 144 -7.93 -6.02 -1.33
C GLY A 144 -7.96 -4.78 -2.21
N ALA A 145 -8.16 -3.62 -1.60
CA ALA A 145 -7.98 -2.33 -2.22
C ALA A 145 -7.07 -1.46 -1.36
N PHE A 146 -6.24 -0.62 -1.99
CA PHE A 146 -5.37 0.32 -1.29
C PHE A 146 -5.16 1.58 -2.13
N VAL A 147 -4.43 2.56 -1.60
CA VAL A 147 -4.11 3.81 -2.29
C VAL A 147 -2.61 4.08 -2.23
N ALA A 148 -2.08 4.71 -3.27
CA ALA A 148 -0.71 5.20 -3.32
C ALA A 148 -0.69 6.63 -3.86
N ASP A 149 0.38 7.35 -3.56
CA ASP A 149 0.72 8.67 -4.15
C ASP A 149 2.12 8.67 -4.81
N SER A 150 2.71 7.49 -4.96
CA SER A 150 4.04 7.26 -5.52
C SER A 150 4.02 6.07 -6.48
N LEU A 151 5.18 5.67 -7.00
CA LEU A 151 5.31 4.44 -7.78
C LEU A 151 4.82 3.24 -6.96
N VAL A 152 4.38 2.18 -7.64
CA VAL A 152 3.76 1.03 -6.98
C VAL A 152 4.38 -0.27 -7.45
N GLU A 153 4.72 -1.14 -6.51
CA GLU A 153 5.10 -2.52 -6.80
C GLU A 153 3.88 -3.34 -7.23
N ARG A 154 4.09 -4.45 -7.95
CA ARG A 154 3.02 -5.29 -8.49
C ARG A 154 2.20 -6.02 -7.42
N LYS A 155 2.73 -6.34 -6.24
CA LYS A 155 2.11 -7.22 -5.23
C LYS A 155 1.76 -6.48 -3.94
N ILE A 156 0.93 -5.44 -4.05
CA ILE A 156 0.56 -4.59 -2.90
C ILE A 156 -0.70 -5.10 -2.19
N ALA A 157 -1.74 -5.47 -2.93
CA ALA A 157 -3.03 -5.86 -2.36
C ALA A 157 -3.27 -7.38 -2.36
N ALA A 158 -2.26 -8.19 -2.70
CA ALA A 158 -2.30 -9.65 -2.63
C ALA A 158 -0.87 -10.20 -2.59
N VAL A 159 -0.67 -11.36 -1.95
CA VAL A 159 0.65 -12.01 -1.85
C VAL A 159 1.04 -12.66 -3.18
N TYR A 160 0.05 -13.22 -3.87
CA TYR A 160 0.24 -14.00 -5.09
C TYR A 160 -0.19 -13.25 -6.34
N ASP A 161 -1.18 -12.38 -6.22
CA ASP A 161 -1.83 -11.74 -7.37
C ASP A 161 -1.25 -10.35 -7.65
N ALA A 162 -1.33 -9.96 -8.93
CA ALA A 162 -0.89 -8.64 -9.36
C ALA A 162 -1.98 -7.61 -9.06
N SER A 163 -1.59 -6.48 -8.48
CA SER A 163 -2.44 -5.32 -8.25
C SER A 163 -2.40 -4.42 -9.48
N THR A 164 -3.58 -3.97 -9.90
CA THR A 164 -3.76 -2.95 -10.93
C THR A 164 -3.86 -1.60 -10.26
N ALA A 165 -3.12 -0.63 -10.77
CA ALA A 165 -3.15 0.75 -10.34
C ALA A 165 -3.94 1.60 -11.33
N PHE A 166 -4.81 2.44 -10.78
CA PHE A 166 -5.67 3.37 -11.48
C PHE A 166 -5.33 4.80 -11.00
N PRO A 167 -4.43 5.51 -11.70
CA PRO A 167 -4.09 6.90 -11.36
C PRO A 167 -5.33 7.80 -11.40
N LEU A 168 -5.41 8.81 -10.54
CA LEU A 168 -6.47 9.82 -10.57
C LEU A 168 -6.29 10.75 -11.78
N TRP A 169 -5.06 11.19 -12.00
CA TRP A 169 -4.71 12.06 -13.11
C TRP A 169 -4.00 11.31 -14.23
N HIS A 170 -4.43 11.56 -15.45
CA HIS A 170 -3.78 11.17 -16.68
C HIS A 170 -2.91 12.33 -17.19
N TYR A 171 -1.70 12.01 -17.62
CA TYR A 171 -0.72 12.94 -18.19
C TYR A 171 -0.52 12.58 -19.65
N PRO A 172 -1.18 13.29 -20.59
CA PRO A 172 -1.05 12.99 -22.01
C PRO A 172 0.39 13.15 -22.49
N ASP A 173 0.73 12.40 -23.55
CA ASP A 173 1.98 12.62 -24.25
C ASP A 173 1.98 14.04 -24.82
N VAL A 174 2.97 14.85 -24.43
CA VAL A 174 3.27 16.09 -25.13
C VAL A 174 3.83 15.64 -26.47
N THR A 175 3.07 15.81 -27.55
CA THR A 175 3.66 15.75 -28.89
C THR A 175 4.75 16.80 -28.94
N ASP A 176 5.96 16.37 -29.31
CA ASP A 176 7.21 17.11 -29.34
C ASP A 176 7.14 18.32 -30.29
N ASP A 177 6.37 19.34 -29.90
CA ASP A 177 6.33 20.62 -30.58
C ASP A 177 7.37 21.50 -29.86
N LEU A 178 8.58 21.49 -30.41
CA LEU A 178 9.82 22.11 -29.88
C LEU A 178 9.72 23.62 -29.54
N LEU A 179 8.57 24.23 -29.76
CA LEU A 179 8.28 25.65 -29.53
C LEU A 179 7.24 25.91 -28.42
N ASN A 180 6.70 24.85 -27.81
CA ASN A 180 5.73 24.97 -26.74
C ASN A 180 6.26 24.29 -25.47
N GLU A 181 6.71 25.09 -24.51
CA GLU A 181 6.84 24.66 -23.10
C GLU A 181 5.45 24.47 -22.46
N SER A 182 4.48 23.88 -23.17
CA SER A 182 3.22 23.48 -22.59
C SER A 182 3.45 22.18 -21.83
N THR A 183 3.70 22.30 -20.52
CA THR A 183 3.48 21.19 -19.59
C THR A 183 2.09 20.61 -19.90
N ALA A 184 2.01 19.36 -20.37
CA ALA A 184 0.72 18.72 -20.65
C ALA A 184 -0.18 18.89 -19.44
N GLU A 185 -1.28 19.64 -19.61
CA GLU A 185 -2.24 19.87 -18.54
C GLU A 185 -2.83 18.50 -18.16
N ARG A 186 -2.71 18.14 -16.88
CA ARG A 186 -3.21 16.86 -16.37
C ARG A 186 -4.73 16.78 -16.57
N GLN A 187 -5.22 15.61 -16.96
CA GLN A 187 -6.65 15.37 -17.19
C GLN A 187 -7.19 14.32 -16.21
N PRO A 188 -8.46 14.40 -15.77
CA PRO A 188 -9.04 13.34 -14.96
C PRO A 188 -9.04 11.99 -15.69
N ASN A 189 -8.59 10.94 -15.03
CA ASN A 189 -8.46 9.61 -15.62
C ASN A 189 -9.76 8.79 -15.51
N PHE A 190 -10.91 9.38 -15.87
CA PHE A 190 -12.19 8.67 -15.86
C PHE A 190 -12.72 8.45 -17.27
N SER A 191 -13.32 7.29 -17.53
CA SER A 191 -13.92 6.99 -18.82
C SER A 191 -15.12 7.89 -19.10
N LEU A 192 -15.36 8.22 -20.37
CA LEU A 192 -16.49 9.07 -20.76
C LEU A 192 -17.84 8.49 -20.33
N GLN A 193 -17.96 7.16 -20.38
CA GLN A 193 -19.16 6.46 -19.93
C GLN A 193 -19.37 6.64 -18.43
N PHE A 194 -18.32 6.50 -17.61
CA PHE A 194 -18.42 6.68 -16.18
C PHE A 194 -18.75 8.12 -15.78
N ILE A 195 -18.13 9.10 -16.44
CA ILE A 195 -18.46 10.52 -16.25
C ILE A 195 -19.91 10.81 -16.63
N ALA A 196 -20.43 10.20 -17.70
CA ALA A 196 -21.82 10.36 -18.11
C ALA A 196 -22.81 9.79 -17.06
N GLU A 197 -22.50 8.65 -16.46
CA GLU A 197 -23.29 8.07 -15.35
C GLU A 197 -23.29 8.99 -14.12
N ILE A 198 -22.11 9.48 -13.71
CA ILE A 198 -21.98 10.44 -12.61
C ILE A 198 -22.76 11.72 -12.90
N LYS A 199 -22.67 12.25 -14.12
CA LYS A 199 -23.40 13.47 -14.52
C LYS A 199 -24.90 13.26 -14.49
N THR A 200 -25.39 12.11 -14.94
CA THR A 200 -26.81 11.76 -14.96
C THR A 200 -27.37 11.66 -13.54
N LYS A 201 -26.66 10.99 -12.63
CA LYS A 201 -27.13 10.76 -11.26
C LYS A 201 -26.89 11.93 -10.31
N LEU A 202 -25.72 12.56 -10.39
CA LEU A 202 -25.23 13.51 -9.39
C LEU A 202 -25.08 14.95 -9.94
N GLY A 203 -25.00 15.11 -11.26
CA GLY A 203 -24.76 16.40 -11.91
C GLY A 203 -23.27 16.72 -12.01
N ARG A 204 -22.70 17.41 -11.01
CA ARG A 204 -21.29 17.80 -10.99
C ARG A 204 -20.60 17.25 -9.75
N ALA A 205 -19.47 16.57 -9.94
CA ALA A 205 -18.57 16.12 -8.89
C ALA A 205 -17.13 16.37 -9.33
N THR A 206 -16.24 16.68 -8.38
CA THR A 206 -14.81 16.80 -8.66
C THR A 206 -14.17 15.42 -8.86
N PRO A 207 -13.06 15.31 -9.61
CA PRO A 207 -12.34 14.05 -9.76
C PRO A 207 -11.98 13.38 -8.42
N GLU A 208 -11.54 14.18 -7.45
CA GLU A 208 -11.21 13.74 -6.10
C GLU A 208 -12.42 13.17 -5.37
N GLN A 209 -13.58 13.86 -5.40
CA GLN A 209 -14.81 13.34 -4.78
C GLN A 209 -15.23 12.00 -5.37
N ILE A 210 -15.12 11.84 -6.70
CA ILE A 210 -15.43 10.58 -7.37
C ILE A 210 -14.45 9.50 -6.91
N PHE A 211 -13.16 9.79 -6.89
CA PHE A 211 -12.12 8.86 -6.43
C PHE A 211 -12.36 8.40 -4.99
N TYR A 212 -12.60 9.34 -4.08
CA TYR A 212 -12.87 9.05 -2.67
C TYR A 212 -14.17 8.27 -2.48
N TYR A 213 -15.22 8.61 -3.22
CA TYR A 213 -16.46 7.85 -3.20
C TYR A 213 -16.23 6.39 -3.60
N ILE A 214 -15.51 6.13 -4.69
CA ILE A 214 -15.19 4.76 -5.11
C ILE A 214 -14.44 4.05 -3.99
N TYR A 215 -13.44 4.71 -3.39
CA TYR A 215 -12.65 4.15 -2.31
C TYR A 215 -13.50 3.79 -1.08
N ALA A 216 -14.47 4.63 -0.72
CA ALA A 216 -15.43 4.35 0.35
C ALA A 216 -16.27 3.10 0.05
N ILE A 217 -16.81 2.98 -1.16
CA ILE A 217 -17.57 1.79 -1.57
C ILE A 217 -16.71 0.53 -1.52
N LEU A 218 -15.46 0.61 -1.99
CA LEU A 218 -14.53 -0.52 -1.93
C LEU A 218 -14.15 -0.90 -0.50
N TYR A 219 -14.36 -0.04 0.49
CA TYR A 219 -14.09 -0.33 1.91
C TYR A 219 -15.34 -0.71 2.72
N SER A 220 -16.55 -0.60 2.16
CA SER A 220 -17.80 -1.05 2.80
C SER A 220 -17.77 -2.57 3.10
N PRO A 221 -17.83 -2.99 4.39
CA PRO A 221 -17.94 -4.40 4.76
C PRO A 221 -19.19 -5.07 4.16
N GLY A 222 -20.32 -4.35 4.12
CA GLY A 222 -21.58 -4.81 3.54
C GLY A 222 -21.47 -5.08 2.04
N TYR A 223 -20.78 -4.20 1.29
CA TYR A 223 -20.48 -4.42 -0.13
C TYR A 223 -19.58 -5.66 -0.32
N ARG A 224 -18.46 -5.73 0.42
CA ARG A 224 -17.48 -6.82 0.30
C ARG A 224 -18.09 -8.17 0.62
N THR A 225 -18.86 -8.26 1.71
CA THR A 225 -19.51 -9.50 2.14
C THR A 225 -20.57 -9.94 1.15
N ARG A 226 -21.38 -9.01 0.63
CA ARG A 226 -22.48 -9.32 -0.31
C ARG A 226 -21.99 -9.84 -1.66
N TYR A 227 -20.84 -9.35 -2.13
CA TYR A 227 -20.32 -9.63 -3.47
C TYR A 227 -19.00 -10.41 -3.46
N ALA A 228 -18.59 -10.99 -2.33
CA ALA A 228 -17.30 -11.68 -2.14
C ALA A 228 -16.94 -12.65 -3.28
N GLU A 229 -17.89 -13.48 -3.72
CA GLU A 229 -17.69 -14.45 -4.81
C GLU A 229 -17.38 -13.80 -6.17
N PHE A 230 -17.89 -12.58 -6.42
CA PHE A 230 -17.56 -11.84 -7.63
C PHE A 230 -16.22 -11.13 -7.50
N LEU A 231 -15.94 -10.55 -6.33
CA LEU A 231 -14.70 -9.82 -6.04
C LEU A 231 -13.46 -10.71 -6.09
N LYS A 232 -13.60 -12.02 -5.87
CA LYS A 232 -12.50 -13.00 -6.05
C LYS A 232 -12.20 -13.30 -7.52
N ARG A 233 -13.14 -13.04 -8.44
CA ARG A 233 -13.11 -13.54 -9.83
C ARG A 233 -12.92 -12.45 -10.88
N ASP A 234 -13.27 -11.21 -10.59
CA ASP A 234 -13.05 -10.08 -11.49
C ASP A 234 -13.05 -8.75 -10.72
N PHE A 235 -12.76 -7.64 -11.41
CA PHE A 235 -12.79 -6.31 -10.80
C PHE A 235 -14.14 -5.98 -10.12
N PRO A 236 -14.12 -5.21 -9.01
CA PRO A 236 -15.33 -4.76 -8.34
C PRO A 236 -16.16 -3.89 -9.28
N ARG A 237 -17.47 -4.08 -9.27
CA ARG A 237 -18.41 -3.16 -9.94
C ARG A 237 -18.72 -1.97 -9.06
N VAL A 238 -18.71 -0.78 -9.63
CA VAL A 238 -18.83 0.48 -8.86
C VAL A 238 -20.28 1.00 -8.93
N PRO A 239 -21.10 0.78 -7.90
CA PRO A 239 -22.43 1.37 -7.83
C PRO A 239 -22.34 2.89 -7.58
N ILE A 240 -23.17 3.65 -8.28
CA ILE A 240 -23.28 5.10 -8.12
C ILE A 240 -24.66 5.37 -7.53
N THR A 241 -24.73 6.00 -6.37
CA THR A 241 -26.00 6.45 -5.79
C THR A 241 -26.56 7.66 -6.55
N SER A 242 -27.88 7.79 -6.56
CA SER A 242 -28.59 8.97 -7.07
C SER A 242 -28.81 10.02 -5.96
N ASP A 243 -28.56 9.68 -4.70
CA ASP A 243 -28.65 10.56 -3.53
C ASP A 243 -27.35 11.39 -3.38
N LYS A 244 -27.44 12.69 -3.66
CA LYS A 244 -26.30 13.62 -3.58
C LYS A 244 -25.76 13.83 -2.15
N PRO A 245 -26.61 14.03 -1.12
CA PRO A 245 -26.17 13.97 0.27
C PRO A 245 -25.39 12.70 0.63
N LEU A 246 -25.89 11.52 0.22
CA LEU A 246 -25.21 10.25 0.48
C LEU A 246 -23.87 10.18 -0.23
N PHE A 247 -23.81 10.54 -1.52
CA PHE A 247 -22.55 10.62 -2.28
C PHE A 247 -21.53 11.51 -1.57
N THR A 248 -21.94 12.70 -1.14
CA THR A 248 -21.06 13.66 -0.47
C THR A 248 -20.56 13.11 0.87
N LYS A 249 -21.41 12.44 1.63
CA LYS A 249 -21.05 11.80 2.91
C LYS A 249 -20.04 10.67 2.69
N LEU A 250 -20.30 9.79 1.73
CA LEU A 250 -19.39 8.69 1.39
C LEU A 250 -18.06 9.19 0.84
N ALA A 251 -18.06 10.22 -0.01
CA ALA A 251 -16.84 10.84 -0.51
C ALA A 251 -15.98 11.42 0.63
N LYS A 252 -16.57 12.07 1.64
CA LYS A 252 -15.83 12.57 2.82
C LYS A 252 -15.24 11.44 3.68
N LEU A 253 -16.00 10.35 3.87
CA LEU A 253 -15.47 9.18 4.59
C LEU A 253 -14.33 8.51 3.81
N GLY A 254 -14.47 8.43 2.49
CA GLY A 254 -13.44 7.94 1.58
C GLY A 254 -12.19 8.82 1.54
N GLU A 255 -12.34 10.14 1.61
CA GLU A 255 -11.25 11.10 1.70
C GLU A 255 -10.42 10.85 2.97
N ARG A 256 -11.10 10.68 4.12
CA ARG A 256 -10.43 10.34 5.37
C ARG A 256 -9.72 8.99 5.28
N LEU A 257 -10.37 7.97 4.71
CA LEU A 257 -9.73 6.66 4.48
C LEU A 257 -8.49 6.76 3.60
N VAL A 258 -8.51 7.58 2.54
CA VAL A 258 -7.33 7.80 1.69
C VAL A 258 -6.22 8.49 2.48
N ALA A 259 -6.54 9.52 3.27
CA ALA A 259 -5.56 10.20 4.10
C ALA A 259 -4.88 9.24 5.08
N LEU A 260 -5.65 8.43 5.81
CA LEU A 260 -5.12 7.41 6.74
C LEU A 260 -4.20 6.40 6.04
N HIS A 261 -4.61 5.86 4.89
CA HIS A 261 -3.83 4.87 4.16
C HIS A 261 -2.56 5.43 3.49
N LEU A 262 -2.51 6.74 3.27
CA LEU A 262 -1.30 7.45 2.88
C LEU A 262 -0.45 7.92 4.07
N MET A 263 -0.86 7.59 5.30
CA MET A 263 -0.24 8.07 6.54
C MET A 263 -0.20 9.60 6.61
N LYS A 264 -1.29 10.25 6.17
CA LYS A 264 -1.46 11.71 6.15
C LYS A 264 -2.57 12.13 7.10
N GLY A 265 -2.32 13.24 7.81
CA GLY A 265 -3.22 13.78 8.81
C GLY A 265 -2.99 13.17 10.20
N ASP A 266 -3.60 13.78 11.20
CA ASP A 266 -3.42 13.37 12.59
C ASP A 266 -4.22 12.10 12.89
N THR A 267 -3.69 11.27 13.78
CA THR A 267 -4.36 10.09 14.35
C THR A 267 -4.11 10.06 15.84
N ASP A 268 -5.04 9.47 16.59
CA ASP A 268 -4.86 9.30 18.03
C ASP A 268 -3.77 8.28 18.34
N GLU A 269 -2.99 8.53 19.39
CA GLU A 269 -2.00 7.57 19.87
C GLU A 269 -2.70 6.50 20.71
N ILE A 270 -2.95 5.34 20.09
CA ILE A 270 -3.72 4.24 20.70
C ILE A 270 -2.87 3.04 21.16
N SER A 271 -1.55 3.09 20.96
CA SER A 271 -0.62 2.02 21.33
C SER A 271 0.67 2.61 21.90
N ARG A 272 1.44 1.82 22.66
CA ARG A 272 2.64 2.30 23.37
C ARG A 272 3.83 1.38 23.13
N PHE A 273 5.05 1.90 23.25
CA PHE A 273 6.27 1.10 23.20
C PHE A 273 7.11 1.34 24.47
N PRO A 274 6.71 0.75 25.62
CA PRO A 274 7.14 1.24 26.93
C PRO A 274 8.51 0.74 27.38
N ILE A 275 9.01 -0.37 26.82
CA ILE A 275 10.24 -1.01 27.30
C ILE A 275 11.43 -0.58 26.42
N ALA A 276 12.37 0.15 27.03
CA ALA A 276 13.65 0.48 26.40
C ALA A 276 14.53 -0.77 26.26
N GLY A 277 15.31 -0.85 25.18
CA GLY A 277 16.13 -2.01 24.88
C GLY A 277 16.82 -1.91 23.52
N SER A 278 17.17 -3.06 22.92
CA SER A 278 17.90 -3.11 21.64
C SER A 278 17.07 -2.65 20.44
N ASN A 279 15.74 -2.69 20.57
CA ASN A 279 14.76 -2.47 19.51
C ASN A 279 14.93 -3.45 18.33
N GLU A 280 15.64 -4.56 18.53
CA GLU A 280 15.88 -5.54 17.49
C GLU A 280 14.67 -6.44 17.30
N VAL A 281 14.21 -6.57 16.06
CA VAL A 281 13.12 -7.49 15.70
C VAL A 281 13.67 -8.90 15.53
N ILE A 282 13.41 -9.77 16.50
CA ILE A 282 13.85 -11.17 16.49
C ILE A 282 12.66 -12.10 16.18
N LYS A 283 11.56 -11.92 16.90
CA LYS A 283 10.35 -12.73 16.78
C LYS A 283 9.12 -11.84 16.95
N VAL A 284 8.27 -11.83 15.93
CA VAL A 284 6.99 -11.10 15.96
C VAL A 284 5.89 -12.01 16.46
N GLU A 285 5.27 -11.67 17.58
CA GLU A 285 4.22 -12.47 18.22
C GLU A 285 3.21 -11.57 18.93
N PHE A 286 1.92 -11.86 18.78
CA PHE A 286 0.86 -11.17 19.50
C PHE A 286 0.38 -12.03 20.67
N LYS A 287 0.24 -11.42 21.85
CA LYS A 287 -0.35 -12.03 23.04
C LYS A 287 -1.50 -11.15 23.52
N ALA A 288 -2.71 -11.69 23.59
CA ALA A 288 -3.85 -10.98 24.17
C ALA A 288 -3.59 -10.63 25.64
N ALA A 289 -4.22 -9.58 26.17
CA ALA A 289 -3.96 -9.07 27.52
C ALA A 289 -4.00 -10.16 28.61
N ALA A 290 -5.02 -11.04 28.56
CA ALA A 290 -5.16 -12.15 29.50
C ALA A 290 -3.98 -13.16 29.49
N GLN A 291 -3.29 -13.30 28.35
CA GLN A 291 -2.10 -14.14 28.21
C GLN A 291 -0.81 -13.39 28.58
N ALA A 292 -0.79 -12.07 28.37
CA ALA A 292 0.35 -11.20 28.65
C ALA A 292 0.55 -10.90 30.15
N GLU A 293 -0.51 -10.99 30.96
CA GLU A 293 -0.47 -10.79 32.42
C GLU A 293 0.05 -12.01 33.21
N LEU A 294 0.10 -13.19 32.59
CA LEU A 294 0.53 -14.44 33.22
C LEU A 294 2.06 -14.66 33.20
N GLU A 295 2.82 -13.80 32.53
CA GLU A 295 4.29 -13.84 32.55
C GLU A 295 4.84 -12.89 33.63
N PRO A 296 5.81 -13.33 34.46
CA PRO A 296 6.35 -12.48 35.51
C PRO A 296 7.02 -11.26 34.89
N ALA A 297 6.41 -10.08 35.10
CA ALA A 297 6.96 -8.81 34.69
C ALA A 297 8.28 -8.55 35.45
N ASN A 298 9.41 -8.96 34.89
CA ASN A 298 10.73 -8.58 35.36
C ASN A 298 11.08 -7.15 34.93
N THR A 299 10.20 -6.17 35.19
CA THR A 299 10.58 -4.75 35.18
C THR A 299 9.51 -3.92 35.87
N SER A 300 9.93 -3.10 36.83
CA SER A 300 9.07 -2.16 37.55
C SER A 300 8.54 -1.08 36.59
N ILE A 301 7.33 -1.27 36.07
CA ILE A 301 6.61 -0.23 35.34
C ILE A 301 6.04 0.73 36.38
N THR A 302 6.58 1.96 36.44
CA THR A 302 5.91 3.08 37.11
C THR A 302 4.59 3.36 36.38
N LYS A 303 3.47 2.99 37.00
CA LYS A 303 2.12 3.34 36.55
C LYS A 303 1.95 4.87 36.58
N ALA A 304 2.25 5.54 35.48
CA ALA A 304 1.76 6.90 35.26
C ALA A 304 0.25 6.81 35.02
N THR A 305 -0.52 7.27 36.00
CA THR A 305 -1.98 7.23 35.99
C THR A 305 -2.45 8.50 35.27
N HIS A 306 -2.63 8.42 33.96
CA HIS A 306 -3.38 9.44 33.22
C HIS A 306 -4.71 8.85 32.77
N THR A 307 -5.78 9.44 33.33
CA THR A 307 -7.17 9.18 33.02
C THR A 307 -7.42 9.38 31.53
N ILE A 308 -7.52 8.27 30.79
CA ILE A 308 -8.05 8.30 29.41
C ILE A 308 -9.52 8.69 29.53
N SER A 309 -9.86 9.82 28.89
CA SER A 309 -11.23 10.28 28.75
C SER A 309 -12.05 9.22 28.02
N THR A 310 -12.90 8.56 28.80
CA THR A 310 -14.03 7.70 28.45
C THR A 310 -14.62 7.90 27.05
N LYS A 311 -14.20 7.06 26.09
CA LYS A 311 -15.02 6.57 24.97
C LYS A 311 -14.51 5.27 24.31
N SER A 312 -13.58 4.54 24.93
CA SER A 312 -13.16 3.18 24.52
C SER A 312 -13.72 2.14 25.49
N ALA A 313 -15.02 1.88 25.40
CA ALA A 313 -15.56 0.67 26.01
C ALA A 313 -15.00 -0.55 25.26
N GLN A 314 -14.01 -1.22 25.88
CA GLN A 314 -13.79 -2.66 25.77
C GLN A 314 -13.41 -3.21 24.39
N MET A 315 -12.38 -2.67 23.73
CA MET A 315 -11.66 -3.46 22.73
C MET A 315 -10.74 -4.45 23.44
N ASP A 316 -10.80 -5.73 23.06
CA ASP A 316 -9.80 -6.73 23.42
C ASP A 316 -8.44 -6.27 22.86
N THR A 317 -7.50 -5.95 23.75
CA THR A 317 -6.14 -5.49 23.40
C THR A 317 -5.10 -6.54 23.77
N GLY A 318 -3.89 -6.36 23.25
CA GLY A 318 -2.76 -7.19 23.58
C GLY A 318 -1.43 -6.54 23.27
N ARG A 319 -0.38 -7.34 23.42
CA ARG A 319 1.01 -6.97 23.18
C ARG A 319 1.52 -7.59 21.90
N VAL A 320 2.13 -6.78 21.04
CA VAL A 320 2.88 -7.23 19.86
C VAL A 320 4.37 -7.23 20.23
N TYR A 321 4.90 -8.39 20.58
CA TYR A 321 6.32 -8.59 20.87
C TYR A 321 7.15 -8.51 19.60
N ILE A 322 8.31 -7.85 19.69
CA ILE A 322 9.34 -7.85 18.64
C ILE A 322 10.54 -8.72 19.03
N ASN A 323 10.74 -8.95 20.32
CA ASN A 323 11.73 -9.84 20.92
C ASN A 323 11.21 -10.34 22.28
N ALA A 324 12.09 -10.90 23.13
CA ALA A 324 11.67 -11.47 24.42
C ALA A 324 11.13 -10.41 25.39
N ASP A 325 11.67 -9.19 25.35
CA ASP A 325 11.46 -8.18 26.39
C ASP A 325 10.63 -6.98 25.90
N GLN A 326 10.69 -6.66 24.61
CA GLN A 326 10.11 -5.45 24.04
C GLN A 326 8.88 -5.75 23.18
N TYR A 327 7.87 -4.90 23.33
CA TYR A 327 6.58 -5.04 22.66
C TYR A 327 5.88 -3.69 22.46
N PHE A 328 4.98 -3.66 21.48
CA PHE A 328 3.94 -2.63 21.40
C PHE A 328 2.76 -3.05 22.26
N ASP A 329 2.41 -2.23 23.25
CA ASP A 329 1.30 -2.45 24.18
C ASP A 329 0.01 -1.76 23.69
N ASP A 330 -1.12 -2.15 24.29
CA ASP A 330 -2.45 -1.63 24.01
C ASP A 330 -2.93 -1.81 22.54
N VAL A 331 -2.32 -2.73 21.77
CA VAL A 331 -2.71 -2.96 20.38
C VAL A 331 -4.05 -3.71 20.32
N PRO A 332 -5.11 -3.17 19.69
CA PRO A 332 -6.38 -3.88 19.56
C PRO A 332 -6.23 -5.17 18.74
N ASN A 333 -6.84 -6.26 19.21
CA ASN A 333 -6.80 -7.56 18.54
C ASN A 333 -7.35 -7.47 17.10
N ILE A 334 -8.46 -6.75 16.91
CA ILE A 334 -9.06 -6.52 15.58
C ILE A 334 -8.12 -5.76 14.63
N VAL A 335 -7.25 -4.89 15.14
CA VAL A 335 -6.24 -4.18 14.34
C VAL A 335 -5.09 -5.11 14.00
N TRP A 336 -4.64 -5.92 14.95
CA TRP A 336 -3.61 -6.93 14.72
C TRP A 336 -4.02 -7.94 13.64
N GLU A 337 -5.28 -8.40 13.67
CA GLU A 337 -5.86 -9.33 12.70
C GLU A 337 -6.35 -8.65 11.41
N TYR A 338 -6.19 -7.33 11.26
CA TYR A 338 -6.67 -6.62 10.09
C TYR A 338 -5.84 -6.95 8.85
N HIS A 339 -6.55 -7.27 7.76
CA HIS A 339 -5.95 -7.64 6.48
C HIS A 339 -6.29 -6.64 5.37
N ILE A 340 -5.31 -6.38 4.51
CA ILE A 340 -5.51 -5.73 3.21
C ILE A 340 -5.15 -6.75 2.14
N GLY A 341 -6.18 -7.34 1.53
CA GLY A 341 -6.02 -8.56 0.74
C GLY A 341 -5.39 -9.67 1.57
N GLY A 342 -4.35 -10.34 1.08
CA GLY A 342 -3.62 -11.36 1.85
C GLY A 342 -2.64 -10.85 2.91
N TYR A 343 -2.52 -9.54 3.12
CA TYR A 343 -1.52 -8.99 4.04
C TYR A 343 -2.12 -8.67 5.40
N GLN A 344 -1.76 -9.45 6.43
CA GLN A 344 -1.91 -9.04 7.83
C GLN A 344 -0.92 -7.90 8.12
N VAL A 345 -1.41 -6.66 8.05
CA VAL A 345 -0.58 -5.45 7.87
C VAL A 345 0.46 -5.30 9.00
N CYS A 346 -0.02 -5.24 10.25
CA CYS A 346 0.82 -5.06 11.44
C CYS A 346 1.89 -6.15 11.57
N LYS A 347 1.54 -7.41 11.30
CA LYS A 347 2.46 -8.53 11.37
C LYS A 347 3.50 -8.52 10.27
N LYS A 348 3.07 -8.28 9.03
CA LYS A 348 3.94 -8.30 7.86
C LYS A 348 5.00 -7.21 7.92
N TRP A 349 4.61 -6.00 8.32
CA TRP A 349 5.52 -4.86 8.40
C TRP A 349 6.70 -5.09 9.36
N LEU A 350 6.45 -5.68 10.54
CA LEU A 350 7.49 -6.06 11.49
C LEU A 350 8.30 -7.27 11.00
N LYS A 351 7.66 -8.29 10.42
CA LYS A 351 8.37 -9.47 9.89
C LYS A 351 9.42 -9.10 8.84
N ASP A 352 9.13 -8.10 8.01
CA ASP A 352 10.07 -7.63 6.98
C ASP A 352 11.26 -6.86 7.54
N ARG A 353 11.22 -6.55 8.84
CA ARG A 353 12.30 -5.91 9.60
C ARG A 353 13.02 -6.89 10.53
N LYS A 354 12.76 -8.20 10.43
CA LYS A 354 13.47 -9.22 11.23
C LYS A 354 14.99 -9.13 11.04
N GLY A 355 15.74 -9.17 12.14
CA GLY A 355 17.19 -9.00 12.19
C GLY A 355 17.65 -7.54 12.11
N ARG A 356 16.74 -6.58 12.30
CA ARG A 356 17.02 -5.14 12.25
C ARG A 356 16.57 -4.46 13.52
N GLN A 357 17.26 -3.37 13.87
CA GLN A 357 16.86 -2.48 14.94
C GLN A 357 15.87 -1.44 14.41
N LEU A 358 14.74 -1.28 15.10
CA LEU A 358 13.77 -0.23 14.80
C LEU A 358 14.31 1.13 15.27
N SER A 359 14.33 2.11 14.36
CA SER A 359 14.59 3.50 14.73
C SER A 359 13.38 4.13 15.43
N TYR A 360 13.57 5.34 15.97
CA TYR A 360 12.46 6.16 16.44
C TYR A 360 11.38 6.34 15.37
N ASP A 361 11.77 6.64 14.12
CA ASP A 361 10.83 6.80 13.02
C ASP A 361 10.11 5.49 12.67
N ASP A 362 10.78 4.33 12.77
CA ASP A 362 10.14 3.03 12.59
C ASP A 362 9.05 2.78 13.66
N ILE A 363 9.36 3.07 14.93
CA ILE A 363 8.42 2.91 16.05
C ILE A 363 7.22 3.85 15.88
N LYS A 364 7.47 5.13 15.59
CA LYS A 364 6.44 6.13 15.32
C LYS A 364 5.56 5.75 14.13
N HIS A 365 6.19 5.26 13.04
CA HIS A 365 5.46 4.79 11.87
C HIS A 365 4.57 3.61 12.20
N TYR A 366 5.05 2.66 13.01
CA TYR A 366 4.25 1.52 13.43
C TYR A 366 3.04 1.93 14.29
N HIS A 367 3.21 2.88 15.22
CA HIS A 367 2.09 3.48 15.95
C HIS A 367 1.05 4.09 15.01
N GLY A 368 1.50 4.83 14.00
CA GLY A 368 0.62 5.41 12.99
C GLY A 368 -0.11 4.35 12.15
N ILE A 369 0.50 3.20 11.87
CA ILE A 369 -0.18 2.07 11.20
C ILE A 369 -1.30 1.55 12.09
N VAL A 370 -1.00 1.28 13.36
CA VAL A 370 -1.99 0.77 14.33
C VAL A 370 -3.18 1.74 14.46
N ALA A 371 -2.90 3.03 14.62
CA ALA A 371 -3.93 4.07 14.72
C ALA A 371 -4.76 4.21 13.43
N SER A 372 -4.08 4.23 12.27
CA SER A 372 -4.75 4.33 10.96
C SER A 372 -5.69 3.16 10.71
N LEU A 373 -5.28 1.94 11.08
CA LEU A 373 -6.12 0.75 10.92
C LEU A 373 -7.31 0.75 11.88
N ALA A 374 -7.13 1.19 13.12
CA ALA A 374 -8.23 1.32 14.07
C ALA A 374 -9.30 2.29 13.55
N GLU A 375 -8.89 3.46 13.09
CA GLU A 375 -9.82 4.44 12.54
C GLU A 375 -10.43 3.97 11.20
N THR A 376 -9.66 3.24 10.37
CA THR A 376 -10.20 2.60 9.17
C THR A 376 -11.38 1.69 9.51
N ILE A 377 -11.28 0.85 10.55
CA ILE A 377 -12.37 -0.02 10.99
C ILE A 377 -13.61 0.80 11.40
N GLU A 378 -13.42 1.90 12.14
CA GLU A 378 -14.53 2.79 12.48
C GLU A 378 -15.18 3.42 11.25
N LEU A 379 -14.38 3.86 10.28
CA LEU A 379 -14.86 4.48 9.04
C LEU A 379 -15.61 3.47 8.17
N GLN A 380 -15.18 2.22 8.14
CA GLN A 380 -15.90 1.14 7.48
C GLN A 380 -17.32 0.97 8.05
N ASN A 381 -17.46 0.99 9.38
CA ASN A 381 -18.77 0.95 10.03
C ASN A 381 -19.60 2.19 9.70
N LYS A 382 -19.01 3.39 9.77
CA LYS A 382 -19.68 4.67 9.41
C LYS A 382 -20.13 4.70 7.95
N ILE A 383 -19.40 4.04 7.04
CA ILE A 383 -19.78 3.89 5.63
C ILE A 383 -21.01 2.99 5.51
N ASP A 384 -21.00 1.82 6.14
CA ASP A 384 -22.14 0.91 6.10
C ASP A 384 -23.38 1.50 6.76
N ASP A 385 -23.23 2.17 7.91
CA ASP A 385 -24.32 2.90 8.59
C ASP A 385 -24.91 4.02 7.73
N ALA A 386 -24.11 4.60 6.83
CA ALA A 386 -24.60 5.61 5.90
C ALA A 386 -25.38 5.02 4.72
N ILE A 387 -25.15 3.75 4.37
CA ILE A 387 -25.78 3.09 3.23
C ILE A 387 -27.11 2.46 3.68
N PRO A 388 -28.26 3.00 3.24
CA PRO A 388 -29.56 2.57 3.78
C PRO A 388 -29.91 1.13 3.40
N SER A 389 -29.56 0.70 2.18
CA SER A 389 -29.75 -0.68 1.74
C SER A 389 -28.88 -1.00 0.52
N TRP A 390 -28.80 -2.29 0.22
CA TRP A 390 -28.26 -2.82 -1.04
C TRP A 390 -29.41 -3.50 -1.79
N PRO A 391 -29.66 -3.22 -3.08
CA PRO A 391 -28.87 -2.40 -4.00
C PRO A 391 -28.74 -0.92 -3.62
N LEU A 392 -27.61 -0.31 -3.95
CA LEU A 392 -27.42 1.13 -3.76
C LEU A 392 -28.16 1.85 -4.89
N GLU A 393 -29.12 2.71 -4.54
CA GLU A 393 -29.99 3.44 -5.48
C GLU A 393 -29.44 4.81 -5.86
#